data_AF-A0A0D6QC52-F1
#
_entry.id   AF-A0A0D6QC52-F1
#
_cell.length_a   1.000
_cell.length_b   1.000
_cell.length_c   1.000
_cell.angle_alpha   90.00
_cell.angle_beta   90.00
_cell.angle_gamma   90.00
#
_symmetry.space_group_name_H-M   'P 1'
#
loop_
_entity.id
_entity.type
_entity.pdbx_description
1 polymer ?
#
loop_
_entity_poly.entity_id
_entity_poly.type
_entity_poly.pdbx_seq_one_letter_code
_entity_poly.pdbx_strand_id
1 'polypeptide(L)'
;MLCLSIPAGSAIAADGTALFQSNCSMCHQPNGQGVPGQFPALAGRVGKIASTPEGRQYVVAVALNGIMGAITIQGNSYAGFMPPFKMLADDQVAAILNHVAGLPDGPDATIFTVQDVTAARGKSIAPSAMVEKRQALDALHPLP
;
A
#
# COMPACT_ATOMS: atom_id res chain seq x y z
N MET A 1 27.97 10.21 -38.23
CA MET A 1 27.29 9.64 -37.06
C MET A 1 26.05 10.48 -36.77
N LEU A 2 24.88 10.04 -37.24
CA LEU A 2 23.60 10.63 -36.84
C LEU A 2 23.10 9.82 -35.64
N CYS A 3 23.14 10.40 -34.45
CA CYS A 3 22.43 9.88 -33.30
C CYS A 3 20.93 10.10 -33.55
N LEU A 4 20.20 9.04 -33.93
CA LEU A 4 18.75 9.01 -33.84
C LEU A 4 18.39 8.95 -32.35
N SER A 5 18.03 10.08 -31.77
CA SER A 5 17.37 10.14 -30.48
C SER A 5 15.95 9.58 -30.64
N ILE A 6 15.74 8.34 -30.20
CA ILE A 6 14.40 7.76 -30.08
C ILE A 6 13.67 8.55 -28.98
N PRO A 7 12.48 9.13 -29.25
CA PRO A 7 11.69 9.72 -28.19
C PRO A 7 11.27 8.61 -27.22
N ALA A 8 11.62 8.76 -25.94
CA ALA A 8 11.11 7.90 -24.89
C ALA A 8 9.58 7.99 -24.90
N GLY A 9 8.92 6.91 -25.31
CA GLY A 9 7.47 6.82 -25.32
C GLY A 9 6.92 7.09 -23.91
N SER A 10 5.91 7.94 -23.82
CA SER A 10 5.16 8.17 -22.58
C SER A 10 4.66 6.83 -22.08
N ALA A 11 5.20 6.34 -20.97
CA ALA A 11 4.66 5.17 -20.29
C ALA A 11 3.19 5.46 -19.96
N ILE A 12 2.28 4.61 -20.42
CA ILE A 12 0.88 4.66 -20.03
C ILE A 12 0.86 4.43 -18.51
N ALA A 13 0.36 5.40 -17.75
CA ALA A 13 0.25 5.26 -16.30
C ALA A 13 -0.66 4.07 -15.96
N ALA A 14 -0.21 3.21 -15.04
CA ALA A 14 -1.01 2.08 -14.59
C ALA A 14 -2.32 2.56 -13.93
N ASP A 15 -3.44 1.92 -14.26
CA ASP A 15 -4.75 2.24 -13.68
C ASP A 15 -4.87 1.65 -12.27
N GLY A 16 -4.58 2.47 -11.26
CA GLY A 16 -4.65 2.09 -9.86
C GLY A 16 -6.04 1.63 -9.41
N THR A 17 -7.12 2.15 -10.01
CA THR A 17 -8.49 1.76 -9.67
C THR A 17 -8.77 0.34 -10.17
N ALA A 18 -8.52 0.06 -11.46
CA ALA A 18 -8.74 -1.27 -12.02
C ALA A 18 -7.86 -2.34 -11.33
N LEU A 19 -6.62 -1.98 -11.00
CA LEU A 19 -5.70 -2.83 -10.26
C LEU A 19 -6.21 -3.10 -8.83
N PHE A 20 -6.68 -2.09 -8.10
CA PHE A 20 -7.29 -2.28 -6.78
C PHE A 20 -8.51 -3.20 -6.84
N GLN A 21 -9.38 -3.01 -7.84
CA GLN A 21 -10.56 -3.86 -8.01
C GLN A 21 -10.18 -5.33 -8.25
N SER A 22 -9.11 -5.58 -9.01
CA SER A 22 -8.68 -6.95 -9.35
C SER A 22 -7.92 -7.65 -8.21
N ASN A 23 -7.22 -6.89 -7.36
CA ASN A 23 -6.25 -7.47 -6.42
C ASN A 23 -6.63 -7.30 -4.94
N CYS A 24 -7.42 -6.29 -4.59
CA CYS A 24 -7.59 -5.86 -3.19
C CYS A 24 -9.07 -5.84 -2.75
N SER A 25 -9.99 -5.55 -3.67
CA SER A 25 -11.41 -5.31 -3.37
C SER A 25 -12.12 -6.51 -2.75
N MET A 26 -11.70 -7.74 -3.07
CA MET A 26 -12.30 -8.96 -2.54
C MET A 26 -12.27 -9.02 -1.01
N CYS A 27 -11.22 -8.47 -0.40
CA CYS A 27 -11.08 -8.42 1.06
C CYS A 27 -11.41 -7.02 1.61
N HIS A 28 -10.83 -5.97 1.01
CA HIS A 28 -10.97 -4.60 1.51
C HIS A 28 -12.24 -3.88 1.06
N GLN A 29 -13.13 -4.57 0.33
CA GLN A 29 -14.31 -4.04 -0.32
C GLN A 29 -14.00 -3.07 -1.49
N PRO A 30 -14.89 -2.93 -2.48
CA PRO A 30 -14.67 -2.05 -3.63
C PRO A 30 -14.43 -0.58 -3.28
N ASN A 31 -14.91 -0.12 -2.13
CA ASN A 31 -14.72 1.24 -1.61
C ASN A 31 -13.66 1.33 -0.50
N GLY A 32 -12.93 0.24 -0.22
CA GLY A 32 -11.88 0.21 0.81
C GLY A 32 -12.38 0.24 2.26
N GLN A 33 -13.68 0.05 2.52
CA GLN A 33 -14.22 0.07 3.88
C GLN A 33 -13.91 -1.19 4.69
N GLY A 34 -13.46 -2.26 4.05
CA GLY A 34 -13.21 -3.53 4.69
C GLY A 34 -14.47 -4.13 5.34
N VAL A 35 -14.25 -5.04 6.29
CA VAL A 35 -15.27 -5.68 7.11
C VAL A 35 -14.77 -5.66 8.55
N PRO A 36 -15.40 -4.89 9.47
CA PRO A 36 -14.95 -4.78 10.86
C PRO A 36 -14.72 -6.15 11.51
N GLY A 37 -13.56 -6.32 12.15
CA GLY A 37 -13.14 -7.58 12.78
C GLY A 37 -12.63 -8.66 11.84
N GLN A 38 -12.71 -8.47 10.51
CA GLN A 38 -12.26 -9.45 9.51
C GLN A 38 -11.23 -8.88 8.52
N PHE A 39 -11.54 -7.77 7.87
CA PHE A 39 -10.65 -7.09 6.92
C PHE A 39 -10.59 -5.60 7.25
N PRO A 40 -9.40 -5.03 7.52
CA PRO A 40 -9.30 -3.66 7.96
C PRO A 40 -9.68 -2.67 6.86
N ALA A 41 -10.29 -1.56 7.26
CA ALA A 41 -10.54 -0.43 6.37
C ALA A 41 -9.22 0.20 5.90
N LEU A 42 -9.19 0.53 4.61
CA LEU A 42 -8.11 1.28 3.95
C LEU A 42 -8.52 2.74 3.70
N ALA A 43 -9.77 2.96 3.29
CA ALA A 43 -10.34 4.29 3.08
C ALA A 43 -10.25 5.14 4.36
N GLY A 44 -9.94 6.43 4.19
CA GLY A 44 -9.74 7.36 5.30
C GLY A 44 -8.55 7.07 6.23
N ARG A 45 -7.76 6.01 5.96
CA ARG A 45 -6.62 5.58 6.81
C ARG A 45 -5.29 5.59 6.07
N VAL A 46 -5.18 4.97 4.90
CA VAL A 46 -3.88 4.77 4.23
C VAL A 46 -3.19 6.09 3.89
N GLY A 47 -3.92 7.08 3.38
CA GLY A 47 -3.36 8.41 3.12
C GLY A 47 -2.81 9.10 4.38
N LYS A 48 -3.49 8.93 5.52
CA LYS A 48 -3.05 9.47 6.82
C LYS A 48 -1.80 8.75 7.34
N ILE A 49 -1.77 7.42 7.26
CA ILE A 49 -0.59 6.63 7.62
C ILE A 49 0.61 7.05 6.76
N ALA A 50 0.40 7.24 5.45
CA ALA A 50 1.46 7.59 4.50
C ALA A 50 1.92 9.06 4.55
N SER A 51 1.38 9.87 5.48
CA SER A 51 1.73 11.29 5.62
C SER A 51 3.14 11.52 6.18
N THR A 52 3.75 10.48 6.78
CA THR A 52 5.14 10.50 7.27
C THR A 52 6.04 9.61 6.41
N PRO A 53 7.36 9.87 6.36
CA PRO A 53 8.30 9.00 5.64
C PRO A 53 8.24 7.54 6.12
N GLU A 54 8.19 7.31 7.43
CA GLU A 54 8.14 5.96 8.01
C GLU A 54 6.83 5.26 7.67
N GLY A 55 5.71 5.99 7.70
CA GLY A 55 4.40 5.44 7.37
C GLY A 55 4.26 5.13 5.89
N ARG A 56 4.81 5.96 5.00
CA ARG A 56 4.89 5.66 3.55
C ARG A 56 5.69 4.38 3.30
N GLN A 57 6.85 4.25 3.93
CA GLN A 57 7.66 3.03 3.84
C GLN A 57 6.92 1.79 4.36
N TYR A 58 6.19 1.93 5.46
CA TYR A 58 5.38 0.85 6.03
C TYR A 58 4.28 0.39 5.07
N VAL A 59 3.52 1.30 4.46
CA VAL A 59 2.45 0.95 3.52
C VAL A 59 3.00 0.18 2.31
N VAL A 60 4.12 0.64 1.72
CA VAL A 60 4.80 -0.07 0.63
C VAL A 60 5.27 -1.45 1.09
N ALA A 61 5.85 -1.54 2.28
CA ALA A 61 6.32 -2.81 2.84
C ALA A 61 5.19 -3.81 3.07
N VAL A 62 4.00 -3.38 3.51
CA VAL A 62 2.81 -4.23 3.64
C VAL A 62 2.37 -4.78 2.29
N ALA A 63 2.28 -3.95 1.25
CA ALA A 63 1.90 -4.41 -0.08
C ALA A 63 2.90 -5.45 -0.65
N LEU A 64 4.19 -5.21 -0.45
CA LEU A 64 5.23 -6.10 -0.97
C LEU A 64 5.43 -7.35 -0.12
N ASN A 65 5.28 -7.31 1.20
CA ASN A 65 5.63 -8.44 2.08
C ASN A 65 4.41 -9.13 2.71
N GLY A 66 3.21 -8.56 2.55
CA GLY A 66 2.03 -9.02 3.27
C GLY A 66 2.11 -8.67 4.76
N ILE A 67 1.11 -9.10 5.52
CA ILE A 67 1.12 -9.02 6.99
C ILE A 67 0.34 -10.20 7.55
N MET A 68 0.86 -10.80 8.62
CA MET A 68 0.25 -11.95 9.30
C MET A 68 0.27 -11.74 10.81
N GLY A 69 -0.86 -12.02 11.45
CA GLY A 69 -0.97 -11.98 12.91
C GLY A 69 -1.99 -10.97 13.40
N ALA A 70 -2.13 -10.89 14.71
CA ALA A 70 -3.13 -10.03 15.34
C ALA A 70 -2.69 -8.56 15.31
N ILE A 71 -3.57 -7.69 14.80
CA ILE A 71 -3.48 -6.23 14.93
C ILE A 71 -4.78 -5.68 15.51
N THR A 72 -4.69 -4.59 16.25
CA THR A 72 -5.86 -3.86 16.75
C THR A 72 -5.98 -2.52 16.02
N ILE A 73 -7.18 -2.24 15.52
CA ILE A 73 -7.53 -0.96 14.89
C ILE A 73 -8.83 -0.49 15.52
N GLN A 74 -8.78 0.64 16.25
CA GLN A 74 -9.95 1.24 16.91
C GLN A 74 -10.78 0.23 17.73
N GLY A 75 -10.11 -0.59 18.54
CA GLY A 75 -10.76 -1.60 19.39
C GLY A 75 -11.18 -2.90 18.69
N ASN A 76 -11.15 -2.95 17.35
CA ASN A 76 -11.40 -4.18 16.61
C ASN A 76 -10.11 -4.97 16.43
N SER A 77 -10.16 -6.27 16.74
CA SER A 77 -9.05 -7.19 16.50
C SER A 77 -9.14 -7.80 15.10
N TYR A 78 -8.02 -7.86 14.41
CA TYR A 78 -7.88 -8.50 13.10
C TYR A 78 -6.75 -9.50 13.20
N ALA A 79 -7.05 -10.80 13.05
CA ALA A 79 -6.06 -11.88 13.12
C ALA A 79 -6.06 -12.66 11.81
N GLY A 80 -5.65 -11.98 10.74
CA GLY A 80 -5.66 -12.52 9.38
C GLY A 80 -4.27 -12.63 8.75
N PHE A 81 -4.27 -13.11 7.51
CA PHE A 81 -3.11 -13.07 6.62
C PHE A 81 -3.47 -12.26 5.37
N MET A 82 -2.74 -11.18 5.14
CA MET A 82 -2.73 -10.46 3.88
C MET A 82 -1.51 -10.96 3.08
N PRO A 83 -1.71 -11.59 1.90
CA PRO A 83 -0.59 -12.09 1.10
C PRO A 83 0.24 -10.94 0.50
N PRO A 84 1.52 -11.20 0.19
CA PRO A 84 2.35 -10.25 -0.54
C PRO A 84 1.94 -10.14 -2.01
N PHE A 85 2.06 -8.94 -2.58
CA PHE A 85 1.79 -8.66 -3.99
C PHE A 85 3.06 -8.43 -4.82
N LYS A 86 4.18 -9.11 -4.49
CA LYS A 86 5.47 -8.98 -5.21
C LYS A 86 5.40 -9.34 -6.69
N MET A 87 4.35 -10.05 -7.12
CA MET A 87 4.13 -10.42 -8.51
C MET A 87 3.78 -9.21 -9.39
N LEU A 88 3.26 -8.13 -8.80
CA LEU A 88 2.96 -6.90 -9.50
C LEU A 88 4.23 -6.08 -9.77
N ALA A 89 4.24 -5.36 -10.89
CA ALA A 89 5.31 -4.43 -11.25
C ALA A 89 5.32 -3.18 -10.33
N ASP A 90 6.44 -2.47 -10.27
CA ASP A 90 6.61 -1.33 -9.34
C ASP A 90 5.62 -0.20 -9.60
N ASP A 91 5.36 0.10 -10.86
CA ASP A 91 4.37 1.09 -11.30
C ASP A 91 2.94 0.68 -10.95
N GLN A 92 2.62 -0.61 -11.06
CA GLN A 92 1.31 -1.14 -10.66
C GLN A 92 1.10 -1.05 -9.15
N VAL A 93 2.11 -1.40 -8.34
CA VAL A 93 2.02 -1.27 -6.88
C VAL A 93 1.89 0.20 -6.49
N ALA A 94 2.70 1.10 -7.07
CA ALA A 94 2.59 2.53 -6.80
C ALA A 94 1.21 3.08 -7.18
N ALA A 95 0.65 2.67 -8.33
CA ALA A 95 -0.68 3.07 -8.77
C ALA A 95 -1.78 2.60 -7.82
N ILE A 96 -1.75 1.33 -7.37
CA ILE A 96 -2.69 0.80 -6.37
C ILE A 96 -2.60 1.62 -5.08
N LEU A 97 -1.39 1.84 -4.57
CA LEU A 97 -1.21 2.55 -3.29
C LEU A 97 -1.67 4.00 -3.35
N ASN A 98 -1.51 4.69 -4.48
CA ASN A 98 -2.06 6.03 -4.67
C ASN A 98 -3.59 6.01 -4.77
N HIS A 99 -4.18 5.05 -5.49
CA HIS A 99 -5.64 4.89 -5.51
C HIS A 99 -6.18 4.66 -4.08
N VAL A 100 -5.58 3.73 -3.35
CA VAL A 100 -5.96 3.41 -1.97
C VAL A 100 -5.79 4.61 -1.03
N ALA A 101 -4.70 5.37 -1.18
CA ALA A 101 -4.47 6.57 -0.37
C ALA A 101 -5.49 7.67 -0.66
N GLY A 102 -5.98 7.76 -1.89
CA GLY A 102 -7.00 8.72 -2.34
C GLY A 102 -8.46 8.24 -2.21
N LEU A 103 -8.71 7.02 -1.71
CA LEU A 103 -10.06 6.59 -1.30
C LEU A 103 -10.63 7.57 -0.25
N PRO A 104 -11.97 7.63 -0.06
CA PRO A 104 -12.64 8.73 0.63
C PRO A 104 -11.91 9.24 1.89
N ASP A 105 -11.82 10.57 2.02
CA ASP A 105 -11.02 11.30 3.03
C ASP A 105 -9.50 11.19 2.88
N GLY A 106 -9.03 10.71 1.72
CA GLY A 106 -7.63 10.70 1.29
C GLY A 106 -7.18 12.01 0.63
N PRO A 107 -5.87 12.31 0.59
CA PRO A 107 -5.36 13.46 -0.14
C PRO A 107 -5.50 13.27 -1.65
N ASP A 108 -5.85 14.34 -2.36
CA ASP A 108 -5.74 14.41 -3.83
C ASP A 108 -4.28 14.70 -4.22
N ALA A 109 -3.41 13.72 -3.98
CA ALA A 109 -1.98 13.83 -4.21
C ALA A 109 -1.34 12.47 -4.52
N THR A 110 -0.31 12.49 -5.38
CA THR A 110 0.58 11.33 -5.53
C THR A 110 1.51 11.25 -4.31
N ILE A 111 1.33 10.20 -3.50
CA ILE A 111 2.14 9.94 -2.29
C ILE A 111 3.23 8.91 -2.59
N PHE A 112 2.94 7.91 -3.41
CA PHE A 112 3.83 6.80 -3.70
C PHE A 112 4.40 6.90 -5.10
N THR A 113 5.71 6.76 -5.22
CA THR A 113 6.44 6.74 -6.49
C THR A 113 6.88 5.33 -6.84
N VAL A 114 7.19 5.09 -8.12
CA VAL A 114 7.85 3.85 -8.56
C VAL A 114 9.13 3.62 -7.77
N GLN A 115 9.91 4.68 -7.51
CA GLN A 115 11.16 4.62 -6.76
C GLN A 115 10.97 4.13 -5.32
N ASP A 116 9.87 4.52 -4.66
CA ASP A 116 9.55 4.04 -3.31
C ASP A 116 9.37 2.51 -3.31
N VAL A 117 8.69 1.98 -4.32
CA VAL A 117 8.45 0.53 -4.46
C VAL A 117 9.74 -0.20 -4.84
N THR A 118 10.49 0.30 -5.83
CA THR A 118 11.76 -0.30 -6.26
C THR A 118 12.75 -0.37 -5.09
N ALA A 119 12.86 0.70 -4.29
CA ALA A 119 13.75 0.73 -3.12
C ALA A 119 13.33 -0.25 -2.01
N ALA A 120 12.04 -0.57 -1.91
CA ALA A 120 11.51 -1.53 -0.95
C ALA A 120 11.55 -2.97 -1.44
N ARG A 121 11.54 -3.23 -2.76
CA ARG A 121 11.43 -4.58 -3.35
C ARG A 121 12.56 -5.53 -2.95
N GLY A 122 13.77 -5.00 -2.77
CA GLY A 122 14.92 -5.79 -2.30
C GLY A 122 14.86 -6.17 -0.82
N LYS A 123 13.90 -5.65 -0.04
CA LYS A 123 13.79 -5.86 1.40
C LYS A 123 12.73 -6.91 1.69
N SER A 124 13.19 -8.14 1.97
CA SER A 124 12.30 -9.21 2.42
C SER A 124 12.04 -9.10 3.91
N ILE A 125 10.77 -8.98 4.30
CA ILE A 125 10.32 -8.97 5.69
C ILE A 125 9.32 -10.12 5.84
N ALA A 126 9.43 -10.91 6.90
CA ALA A 126 8.45 -11.95 7.17
C ALA A 126 7.07 -11.31 7.45
N PRO A 127 5.96 -11.86 6.93
CA PRO A 127 4.63 -11.31 7.19
C PRO A 127 4.32 -11.16 8.69
N SER A 128 4.84 -12.05 9.54
CA SER A 128 4.71 -11.96 11.00
C SER A 128 5.44 -10.75 11.59
N ALA A 129 6.63 -10.43 11.08
CA ALA A 129 7.43 -9.29 11.53
C ALA A 129 6.82 -7.93 11.11
N MET A 130 5.87 -7.92 10.17
CA MET A 130 5.15 -6.69 9.80
C MET A 130 4.22 -6.19 10.91
N VAL A 131 3.78 -7.06 11.84
CA VAL A 131 3.03 -6.65 13.03
C VAL A 131 3.91 -5.82 13.98
N GLU A 132 5.14 -6.25 14.23
CA GLU A 132 6.10 -5.50 15.05
C GLU A 132 6.43 -4.15 14.42
N LYS A 133 6.62 -4.11 13.08
CA LYS A 133 6.82 -2.85 12.36
C LYS A 133 5.62 -1.91 12.48
N ARG A 134 4.40 -2.45 12.44
CA ARG A 134 3.19 -1.67 12.67
C ARG A 134 3.17 -1.07 14.07
N GLN A 135 3.51 -1.86 15.10
CA GLN A 135 3.56 -1.41 16.49
C GLN A 135 4.63 -0.33 16.70
N ALA A 136 5.81 -0.51 16.12
CA ALA A 136 6.88 0.49 16.16
C ALA A 136 6.47 1.79 15.46
N LEU A 137 5.78 1.68 14.32
CA LEU A 137 5.24 2.86 13.63
C LEU A 137 4.19 3.57 14.48
N ASP A 138 3.26 2.83 15.10
CA ASP A 138 2.20 3.37 15.96
C ASP A 138 2.75 4.10 17.19
N ALA A 139 3.85 3.60 17.76
CA ALA A 139 4.54 4.25 18.87
C ALA A 139 5.21 5.58 18.46
N LEU A 140 5.63 5.71 17.20
CA LEU A 140 6.26 6.94 16.66
C LEU A 140 5.22 7.93 16.13
N HIS A 141 4.22 7.41 15.43
CA HIS A 141 3.17 8.13 14.71
C HIS A 141 1.85 7.38 14.94
N PRO A 142 1.06 7.77 15.98
CA PRO A 142 -0.18 7.07 16.31
C PRO A 142 -1.08 6.88 15.08
N LEU A 143 -1.40 5.62 14.79
CA LEU A 143 -2.14 5.23 13.60
C LEU A 143 -3.64 5.49 13.79
N PRO A 144 -4.34 5.96 12.75
CA PRO A 144 -5.77 6.21 12.80
C PRO A 144 -6.59 4.93 12.98
#